data_AF-A0A1H5AHI7-F1
#
_entry.id   AF-A0A1H5AHI7-F1
#
_cell.length_a   1.000
_cell.length_b   1.000
_cell.length_c   1.000
_cell.angle_alpha   90.00
_cell.angle_beta   90.00
_cell.angle_gamma   90.00
#
_symmetry.space_group_name_H-M   'P 1'
#
loop_
_entity.id
_entity.type
_entity.pdbx_description
1 polymer ?
#
loop_
_entity_poly.entity_id
_entity_poly.type
_entity_poly.pdbx_seq_one_letter_code
_entity_poly.pdbx_strand_id
1 'polypeptide(L)'
;MVEVSLGQSRLRLEPAYIRHVEDKGGGPMNELALAARFDSFRPAPPTAPLQPDMIQADGDILILLLRPADPALDPADRTAKLYARFLERDTWGHPGGLVMRRFATKSPYADEELYIAQPDGRRFAARCMRPQQAHDGLPDTCIADLRIDAIDVNIRFSPDLLTDWEKIVQGVQGLVLSMTR
;
A
#
# COMPACT_ATOMS: atom_id res chain seq x y z
N MET A 1 11.12 22.14 -0.08
CA MET A 1 11.38 20.88 0.65
C MET A 1 10.96 21.05 2.09
N VAL A 2 10.36 20.03 2.68
CA VAL A 2 10.03 19.93 4.11
C VAL A 2 10.82 18.77 4.70
N GLU A 3 11.19 18.90 5.97
CA GLU A 3 11.90 17.87 6.71
C GLU A 3 10.94 17.19 7.69
N VAL A 4 10.83 15.86 7.62
CA VAL A 4 10.02 15.03 8.50
C VAL A 4 10.94 14.02 9.19
N SER A 5 10.72 13.79 10.49
CA SER A 5 11.39 12.70 11.22
C SER A 5 10.38 11.62 11.56
N LEU A 6 10.54 10.42 11.00
CA LEU A 6 9.77 9.22 11.31
C LEU A 6 10.63 8.27 12.14
N GLY A 7 10.46 8.31 13.46
CA GLY A 7 11.32 7.57 14.38
C GLY A 7 12.78 8.02 14.23
N GLN A 8 13.66 7.14 13.78
CA GLN A 8 15.08 7.45 13.53
C GLN A 8 15.35 7.95 12.10
N SER A 9 14.40 7.76 11.19
CA SER A 9 14.54 8.15 9.79
C SER A 9 14.27 9.64 9.61
N ARG A 10 15.13 10.32 8.85
CA ARG A 10 14.89 11.70 8.40
C ARG A 10 14.53 11.67 6.93
N LEU A 11 13.47 12.37 6.58
CA LEU A 11 12.94 12.49 5.23
C LEU A 11 12.98 13.95 4.79
N ARG A 12 13.45 14.18 3.57
CA ARG A 12 13.39 15.47 2.90
C ARG A 12 12.58 15.31 1.61
N LEU A 13 11.41 15.92 1.56
CA LEU A 13 10.46 15.73 0.46
C LEU A 13 9.78 17.05 0.04
N GLU A 14 9.13 17.03 -1.13
CA GLU A 14 8.29 18.14 -1.57
C GLU A 14 6.95 18.12 -0.82
N PRO A 15 6.47 19.25 -0.25
CA PRO A 15 5.18 19.31 0.43
C PRO A 15 3.98 18.92 -0.45
N ALA A 16 4.16 18.90 -1.77
CA ALA A 16 3.15 18.47 -2.73
C ALA A 16 2.80 16.98 -2.59
N TYR A 17 3.72 16.13 -2.11
CA TYR A 17 3.40 14.73 -1.83
C TYR A 17 2.50 14.56 -0.60
N ILE A 18 2.56 15.49 0.35
CA ILE A 18 1.91 15.36 1.66
C ILE A 18 0.41 15.63 1.53
N ARG A 19 -0.40 14.67 1.97
CA ARG A 19 -1.86 14.71 1.86
C ARG A 19 -2.50 15.67 2.85
N HIS A 20 -2.05 15.65 4.10
CA HIS A 20 -2.63 16.45 5.18
C HIS A 20 -1.94 17.82 5.24
N VAL A 21 -2.73 18.88 5.36
CA VAL A 21 -2.20 20.26 5.32
C VAL A 21 -1.38 20.55 6.57
N GLU A 22 -1.82 20.02 7.70
CA GLU A 22 -1.17 20.08 9.00
C GLU A 22 0.24 19.47 9.00
N ASP A 23 0.48 18.43 8.20
CA ASP A 23 1.77 17.73 8.11
C ASP A 23 2.77 18.47 7.20
N LYS A 24 2.32 19.47 6.42
CA LYS A 24 3.21 20.21 5.49
C LYS A 24 4.24 21.08 6.19
N GLY A 25 4.07 21.35 7.49
CA GLY A 25 5.05 22.04 8.32
C GLY A 25 6.29 21.20 8.68
N GLY A 26 6.19 19.86 8.56
CA GLY A 26 7.28 18.95 8.91
C GLY A 26 7.45 18.73 10.41
N GLY A 27 8.62 18.23 10.79
CA GLY A 27 8.96 17.88 12.17
C GLY A 27 8.78 16.40 12.51
N PRO A 28 8.80 16.05 13.82
CA PRO A 28 8.64 14.68 14.28
C PRO A 28 7.21 14.16 14.08
N MET A 29 7.08 12.97 13.49
CA MET A 29 5.79 12.33 13.20
C MET A 29 5.90 10.82 13.45
N ASN A 30 4.77 10.19 13.80
CA ASN A 30 4.67 8.73 13.88
C ASN A 30 4.13 8.11 12.59
N GLU A 31 3.54 8.93 11.73
CA GLU A 31 2.91 8.52 10.49
C GLU A 31 2.94 9.71 9.52
N LEU A 32 3.15 9.44 8.23
CA LEU A 32 3.12 10.45 7.18
C LEU A 32 2.36 9.90 5.97
N ALA A 33 1.25 10.57 5.61
CA ALA A 33 0.44 10.18 4.46
C ALA A 33 0.85 10.96 3.21
N LEU A 34 1.24 10.23 2.16
CA LEU A 34 1.62 10.76 0.86
C LEU A 34 0.65 10.30 -0.24
N ALA A 35 0.61 11.06 -1.34
CA ALA A 35 -0.07 10.66 -2.56
C ALA A 35 0.84 10.88 -3.78
N ALA A 36 0.93 9.86 -4.65
CA ALA A 36 1.72 9.90 -5.87
C ALA A 36 0.96 9.28 -7.04
N ARG A 37 1.24 9.73 -8.27
CA ARG A 37 0.72 9.07 -9.48
C ARG A 37 1.54 7.83 -9.80
N PHE A 38 0.89 6.72 -10.11
CA PHE A 38 1.49 5.43 -10.44
C PHE A 38 2.35 5.49 -11.71
N ASP A 39 1.97 6.32 -12.67
CA ASP A 39 2.69 6.41 -13.95
C ASP A 39 4.11 6.99 -13.80
N SER A 40 4.28 7.94 -12.89
CA SER A 40 5.43 8.84 -12.80
C SER A 40 6.05 8.93 -11.40
N PHE A 41 5.36 8.43 -10.38
CA PHE A 41 5.70 8.56 -8.95
C PHE A 41 5.92 10.01 -8.50
N ARG A 42 5.32 10.97 -9.22
CA ARG A 42 5.28 12.40 -8.89
C ARG A 42 4.11 12.72 -7.98
N PRO A 43 4.10 13.89 -7.31
CA PRO A 43 3.00 14.27 -6.44
C PRO A 43 1.66 14.18 -7.15
N ALA A 44 0.68 13.54 -6.51
CA ALA A 44 -0.69 13.59 -6.97
C ALA A 44 -1.26 15.00 -6.73
N PRO A 45 -2.19 15.49 -7.58
CA PRO A 45 -2.77 16.82 -7.39
C PRO A 45 -3.48 16.94 -6.02
N PRO A 46 -3.46 18.13 -5.37
CA PRO A 46 -3.98 18.34 -4.00
C PRO A 46 -5.49 18.11 -3.80
N THR A 47 -6.20 17.69 -4.83
CA THR A 47 -7.66 17.63 -4.87
C THR A 47 -8.10 16.32 -5.49
N ALA A 48 -7.98 15.24 -4.73
CA ALA A 48 -8.98 14.20 -4.75
C ALA A 48 -9.61 14.21 -3.35
N PRO A 49 -10.78 14.85 -3.14
CA PRO A 49 -11.50 14.62 -1.89
C PRO A 49 -11.65 13.11 -1.69
N LEU A 50 -11.50 12.66 -0.44
CA LEU A 50 -12.08 11.41 0.02
C LEU A 50 -13.61 11.60 -0.10
N GLN A 51 -14.16 11.52 -1.31
CA GLN A 51 -15.60 11.45 -1.49
C GLN A 51 -16.04 10.09 -0.95
N PRO A 52 -17.08 10.01 -0.11
CA PRO A 52 -17.62 8.76 0.40
C PRO A 52 -18.05 7.76 -0.69
N ASP A 53 -18.22 8.27 -1.90
CA ASP A 53 -18.80 7.68 -3.10
C ASP A 53 -17.72 7.57 -4.19
N MET A 54 -16.66 6.82 -3.89
CA MET A 54 -15.65 6.50 -4.88
C MET A 54 -16.08 5.29 -5.71
N ILE A 55 -16.85 5.54 -6.77
CA ILE A 55 -16.94 4.61 -7.91
C ILE A 55 -15.71 4.78 -8.83
N GLN A 56 -14.89 5.83 -8.64
CA GLN A 56 -13.65 6.04 -9.38
C GLN A 56 -12.73 7.01 -8.63
N ALA A 57 -11.82 6.52 -7.78
CA ALA A 57 -10.53 7.22 -7.71
C ALA A 57 -9.93 7.14 -9.11
N ASP A 58 -9.21 8.18 -9.50
CA ASP A 58 -8.24 8.09 -10.57
C ASP A 58 -7.41 6.82 -10.33
N GLY A 59 -7.63 5.78 -11.16
CA GLY A 59 -7.15 4.41 -10.92
C GLY A 59 -5.63 4.30 -10.89
N ASP A 60 -4.95 5.42 -11.12
CA ASP A 60 -3.52 5.63 -11.16
C ASP A 60 -2.96 6.35 -9.93
N ILE A 61 -3.73 6.60 -8.87
CA ILE A 61 -3.19 7.21 -7.63
C ILE A 61 -2.79 6.13 -6.61
N LEU A 62 -1.58 6.29 -6.07
CA LEU A 62 -1.07 5.52 -4.93
C LEU A 62 -1.18 6.38 -3.66
N ILE A 63 -1.83 5.85 -2.63
CA ILE A 63 -1.79 6.43 -1.29
C ILE A 63 -0.76 5.67 -0.47
N LEU A 64 0.24 6.38 0.04
CA LEU A 64 1.35 5.80 0.79
C LEU A 64 1.28 6.28 2.23
N LEU A 65 1.25 5.35 3.17
CA LEU A 65 1.30 5.65 4.59
C LEU A 65 2.64 5.16 5.14
N LEU A 66 3.51 6.10 5.46
CA LEU A 66 4.85 5.83 5.96
C LEU A 66 4.83 5.86 7.49
N ARG A 67 5.40 4.84 8.11
CA ARG A 67 5.57 4.73 9.56
C ARG A 67 6.97 4.25 9.91
N PRO A 68 7.49 4.54 11.11
CA PRO A 68 8.68 3.84 11.61
C PRO A 68 8.47 2.32 11.54
N ALA A 69 9.52 1.59 11.17
CA ALA A 69 9.45 0.14 11.06
C ALA A 69 9.01 -0.51 12.38
N ASP A 70 7.99 -1.36 12.31
CA ASP A 70 7.56 -2.17 13.44
C ASP A 70 8.56 -3.32 13.68
N PRO A 71 9.25 -3.35 14.84
CA PRO A 71 10.24 -4.40 15.14
C PRO A 71 9.59 -5.77 15.39
N ALA A 72 8.28 -5.84 15.66
CA ALA A 72 7.60 -7.09 15.99
C ALA A 72 7.38 -7.99 14.77
N LEU A 73 7.13 -7.39 13.59
CA LEU A 73 6.84 -8.15 12.38
C LEU A 73 7.24 -7.38 11.12
N ASP A 74 8.07 -8.02 10.30
CA ASP A 74 8.37 -7.52 8.97
C ASP A 74 7.17 -7.69 8.02
N PRO A 75 6.78 -6.65 7.26
CA PRO A 75 5.77 -6.76 6.21
C PRO A 75 5.94 -7.97 5.29
N ALA A 76 7.18 -8.29 4.89
CA ALA A 76 7.47 -9.42 4.02
C ALA A 76 7.13 -10.79 4.66
N ASP A 77 7.09 -10.86 5.98
CA ASP A 77 6.77 -12.08 6.73
C ASP A 77 5.26 -12.24 7.01
N ARG A 78 4.43 -11.21 6.75
CA ARG A 78 3.00 -11.22 7.10
C ARG A 78 2.24 -12.38 6.45
N THR A 79 2.55 -12.72 5.21
CA THR A 79 1.94 -13.86 4.52
C THR A 79 2.10 -15.15 5.33
N ALA A 80 3.32 -15.47 5.77
CA ALA A 80 3.61 -16.69 6.49
C ALA A 80 3.19 -16.63 7.98
N LYS A 81 3.41 -15.50 8.66
CA LYS A 81 3.25 -15.39 10.12
C LYS A 81 1.87 -14.90 10.55
N LEU A 82 1.18 -14.12 9.72
CA LEU A 82 -0.09 -13.49 10.05
C LEU A 82 -1.27 -14.08 9.26
N TYR A 83 -1.14 -14.19 7.94
CA TYR A 83 -2.26 -14.53 7.05
C TYR A 83 -2.45 -16.04 6.87
N ALA A 84 -1.37 -16.83 6.84
CA ALA A 84 -1.41 -18.25 6.48
C ALA A 84 -2.50 -19.07 7.21
N ARG A 85 -2.73 -18.81 8.50
CA ARG A 85 -3.73 -19.52 9.32
C ARG A 85 -5.19 -19.24 8.94
N PHE A 86 -5.43 -18.19 8.16
CA PHE A 86 -6.76 -17.75 7.73
C PHE A 86 -7.05 -18.09 6.27
N LEU A 87 -6.06 -18.60 5.52
CA LEU A 87 -6.22 -18.87 4.09
C LEU A 87 -6.84 -20.24 3.84
N GLU A 88 -7.74 -20.29 2.87
CA GLU A 88 -8.24 -21.55 2.32
C GLU A 88 -7.15 -22.27 1.52
N ARG A 89 -7.32 -23.57 1.30
CA ARG A 89 -6.30 -24.41 0.63
C ARG A 89 -6.18 -24.11 -0.86
N ASP A 90 -7.26 -23.68 -1.49
CA ASP A 90 -7.31 -23.45 -2.91
C ASP A 90 -6.43 -22.26 -3.32
N THR A 91 -5.83 -22.37 -4.49
CA THR A 91 -4.94 -21.38 -5.09
C THR A 91 -5.31 -21.17 -6.54
N TRP A 92 -5.26 -19.93 -6.99
CA TRP A 92 -5.52 -19.58 -8.39
C TRP A 92 -4.36 -18.77 -8.95
N GLY A 93 -3.94 -19.07 -10.18
CA GLY A 93 -3.02 -18.20 -10.90
C GLY A 93 -3.68 -16.87 -11.25
N HIS A 94 -2.92 -15.79 -11.20
CA HIS A 94 -3.38 -14.45 -11.53
C HIS A 94 -2.35 -13.74 -12.42
N PRO A 95 -2.77 -12.82 -13.31
CA PRO A 95 -1.87 -11.93 -14.03
C PRO A 95 -0.80 -11.27 -13.14
N GLY A 96 0.35 -10.94 -13.73
CA GLY A 96 1.53 -10.45 -13.01
C GLY A 96 2.33 -11.56 -12.30
N GLY A 97 2.06 -12.84 -12.61
CA GLY A 97 2.75 -13.97 -11.99
C GLY A 97 2.37 -14.17 -10.52
N LEU A 98 1.21 -13.67 -10.12
CA LEU A 98 0.70 -13.75 -8.76
C LEU A 98 -0.10 -15.04 -8.55
N VAL A 99 -0.16 -15.48 -7.30
CA VAL A 99 -1.11 -16.49 -6.84
C VAL A 99 -2.13 -15.83 -5.93
N MET A 100 -3.40 -16.01 -6.25
CA MET A 100 -4.52 -15.59 -5.41
C MET A 100 -4.90 -16.73 -4.46
N ARG A 101 -5.18 -16.38 -3.22
CA ARG A 101 -5.80 -17.24 -2.20
C ARG A 101 -6.92 -16.50 -1.50
N ARG A 102 -7.98 -17.23 -1.17
CA ARG A 102 -9.09 -16.69 -0.39
C ARG A 102 -8.84 -16.84 1.10
N PHE A 103 -9.36 -15.88 1.84
CA PHE A 103 -9.49 -16.00 3.28
C PHE A 103 -10.79 -16.73 3.65
N ALA A 104 -10.71 -17.57 4.68
CA ALA A 104 -11.86 -18.29 5.22
C ALA A 104 -12.95 -17.31 5.70
N THR A 105 -14.21 -17.70 5.53
CA THR A 105 -15.39 -16.86 5.84
C THR A 105 -15.52 -16.44 7.30
N LYS A 106 -14.88 -17.14 8.24
CA LYS A 106 -14.85 -16.79 9.68
C LYS A 106 -13.61 -16.01 10.10
N SER A 107 -12.73 -15.69 9.15
CA SER A 107 -11.52 -14.92 9.43
C SER A 107 -11.83 -13.42 9.48
N PRO A 108 -10.95 -12.61 10.10
CA PRO A 108 -11.08 -11.15 10.05
C PRO A 108 -10.87 -10.56 8.64
N TYR A 109 -10.55 -11.40 7.65
CA TYR A 109 -10.30 -11.05 6.26
C TYR A 109 -11.23 -11.81 5.30
N ALA A 110 -12.37 -12.34 5.79
CA ALA A 110 -13.48 -12.65 4.90
C ALA A 110 -13.75 -11.42 4.00
N ASP A 111 -14.43 -11.46 2.87
CA ASP A 111 -14.53 -10.28 1.98
C ASP A 111 -13.23 -9.77 1.35
N GLU A 112 -12.05 -10.27 1.72
CA GLU A 112 -10.78 -10.00 1.02
C GLU A 112 -10.25 -11.24 0.29
N GLU A 113 -9.36 -11.00 -0.66
CA GLU A 113 -8.50 -11.96 -1.33
C GLU A 113 -7.04 -11.56 -1.15
N LEU A 114 -6.15 -12.55 -1.01
CA LEU A 114 -4.72 -12.35 -0.85
C LEU A 114 -4.01 -12.72 -2.15
N TYR A 115 -3.29 -11.77 -2.73
CA TYR A 115 -2.49 -11.93 -3.94
C TYR A 115 -1.02 -11.93 -3.58
N ILE A 116 -0.29 -12.95 -4.03
CA ILE A 116 1.04 -13.28 -3.53
C ILE A 116 2.00 -13.48 -4.70
N ALA A 117 3.12 -12.75 -4.70
CA ALA A 117 4.23 -13.05 -5.61
C ALA A 117 4.91 -14.36 -5.18
N GLN A 118 5.07 -15.28 -6.13
CA GLN A 118 5.74 -16.55 -5.87
C GLN A 118 7.21 -16.35 -5.43
N PRO A 119 7.75 -17.26 -4.60
CA PRO A 119 7.09 -18.45 -4.04
C PRO A 119 6.31 -18.21 -2.73
N ASP A 120 6.64 -17.15 -1.99
CA ASP A 120 6.28 -17.01 -0.57
C ASP A 120 5.62 -15.66 -0.21
N GLY A 121 5.48 -14.75 -1.17
CA GLY A 121 4.92 -13.42 -0.95
C GLY A 121 5.87 -12.40 -0.38
N ARG A 122 7.15 -12.75 -0.18
CA ARG A 122 8.12 -11.81 0.41
C ARG A 122 8.45 -10.65 -0.52
N ARG A 123 8.40 -10.88 -1.84
CA ARG A 123 8.60 -9.82 -2.85
C ARG A 123 7.40 -8.88 -2.91
N PHE A 124 6.20 -9.43 -2.76
CA PHE A 124 4.95 -8.70 -2.80
C PHE A 124 3.81 -9.58 -2.29
N ALA A 125 2.98 -9.00 -1.43
CA ALA A 125 1.68 -9.52 -1.08
C ALA A 125 0.70 -8.36 -0.96
N ALA A 126 -0.47 -8.50 -1.54
CA ALA A 126 -1.54 -7.52 -1.44
C ALA A 126 -2.84 -8.18 -1.00
N ARG A 127 -3.51 -7.56 -0.02
CA ARG A 127 -4.89 -7.89 0.31
C ARG A 127 -5.79 -6.96 -0.48
N CYS A 128 -6.69 -7.50 -1.27
CA CYS A 128 -7.65 -6.71 -2.04
C CYS A 128 -9.06 -7.06 -1.59
N MET A 129 -9.93 -6.06 -1.50
CA MET A 129 -11.36 -6.32 -1.35
C MET A 129 -11.84 -7.21 -2.49
N ARG A 130 -12.70 -8.18 -2.17
CA ARG A 130 -13.39 -8.95 -3.20
C ARG A 130 -14.33 -8.02 -3.94
N PRO A 131 -14.39 -8.10 -5.28
CA PRO A 131 -15.40 -7.36 -6.04
C PRO A 131 -16.80 -7.70 -5.51
N GLN A 132 -17.43 -6.78 -4.79
CA GLN A 132 -18.80 -6.98 -4.32
C GLN A 132 -19.76 -6.79 -5.50
N GLN A 133 -20.75 -7.68 -5.63
CA GLN A 133 -21.83 -7.53 -6.62
C GLN A 133 -22.75 -6.33 -6.29
N ALA A 134 -22.73 -5.84 -5.04
CA ALA A 134 -23.40 -4.62 -4.61
C ALA A 134 -22.35 -3.71 -3.95
N HIS A 135 -21.90 -2.70 -4.69
CA HIS A 135 -20.93 -1.72 -4.21
C HIS A 135 -21.56 -0.94 -3.04
N ASP A 136 -20.91 -0.93 -1.87
CA ASP A 136 -21.33 -0.17 -0.68
C ASP A 136 -21.00 1.34 -0.78
N GLY A 137 -20.48 1.78 -1.92
CA GLY A 137 -20.06 3.15 -2.19
C GLY A 137 -18.58 3.40 -1.89
N LEU A 138 -17.91 2.47 -1.20
CA LEU A 138 -16.48 2.55 -0.93
C LEU A 138 -15.69 1.95 -2.11
N PRO A 139 -14.54 2.52 -2.48
CA PRO A 139 -13.75 2.01 -3.58
C PRO A 139 -13.14 0.67 -3.22
N ASP A 140 -13.18 -0.29 -4.15
CA ASP A 140 -12.37 -1.49 -4.04
C ASP A 140 -10.90 -1.08 -4.01
N THR A 141 -10.16 -1.48 -2.97
CA THR A 141 -8.74 -1.15 -2.83
C THR A 141 -7.92 -2.39 -2.53
N CYS A 142 -6.73 -2.42 -3.12
CA CYS A 142 -5.67 -3.31 -2.72
C CYS A 142 -4.75 -2.60 -1.73
N ILE A 143 -4.28 -3.36 -0.74
CA ILE A 143 -3.35 -2.91 0.29
C ILE A 143 -2.12 -3.82 0.26
N ALA A 144 -0.96 -3.25 -0.02
CA ALA A 144 0.34 -3.91 0.12
C ALA A 144 1.16 -3.22 1.20
N ASP A 145 2.01 -3.98 1.89
CA ASP A 145 2.96 -3.44 2.86
C ASP A 145 4.37 -3.87 2.49
N LEU A 146 5.32 -2.96 2.56
CA LEU A 146 6.75 -3.22 2.36
C LEU A 146 7.56 -2.41 3.35
N ARG A 147 8.76 -2.92 3.64
CA ARG A 147 9.77 -2.22 4.42
C ARG A 147 10.84 -1.66 3.50
N ILE A 148 11.18 -0.39 3.68
CA ILE A 148 12.27 0.31 3.00
C ILE A 148 13.14 0.93 4.09
N ASP A 149 14.34 0.40 4.27
CA ASP A 149 15.20 0.71 5.41
C ASP A 149 14.44 0.60 6.75
N ALA A 150 14.37 1.68 7.53
CA ALA A 150 13.66 1.75 8.81
C ALA A 150 12.22 2.31 8.69
N ILE A 151 11.61 2.23 7.50
CA ILE A 151 10.27 2.73 7.22
C ILE A 151 9.38 1.62 6.69
N ASP A 152 8.24 1.41 7.35
CA ASP A 152 7.15 0.61 6.82
C ASP A 152 6.24 1.48 5.96
N VAL A 153 5.97 1.02 4.75
CA VAL A 153 5.11 1.70 3.79
C VAL A 153 3.89 0.83 3.51
N ASN A 154 2.73 1.33 3.91
CA ASN A 154 1.44 0.78 3.48
C ASN A 154 1.02 1.49 2.19
N ILE A 155 0.81 0.73 1.12
CA ILE A 155 0.40 1.23 -0.19
C ILE A 155 -1.05 0.84 -0.40
N ARG A 156 -1.91 1.83 -0.64
CA ARG A 156 -3.28 1.61 -1.14
C ARG A 156 -3.36 2.03 -2.60
N PHE A 157 -3.95 1.17 -3.43
CA PHE A 157 -4.01 1.34 -4.88
C PHE A 157 -5.23 0.63 -5.49
N SER A 158 -5.59 0.99 -6.72
CA SER A 158 -6.68 0.32 -7.46
C SER A 158 -6.32 -1.13 -7.79
N PRO A 159 -7.26 -2.10 -7.65
CA PRO A 159 -7.07 -3.46 -8.14
C PRO A 159 -6.64 -3.57 -9.60
N ASP A 160 -6.96 -2.58 -10.44
CA ASP A 160 -6.54 -2.56 -11.86
C ASP A 160 -5.00 -2.53 -12.02
N LEU A 161 -4.27 -1.97 -11.05
CA LEU A 161 -2.82 -1.89 -11.08
C LEU A 161 -2.13 -3.16 -10.54
N LEU A 162 -2.89 -4.16 -10.08
CA LEU A 162 -2.35 -5.35 -9.44
C LEU A 162 -1.45 -6.18 -10.35
N THR A 163 -1.73 -6.19 -11.66
CA THR A 163 -0.89 -6.87 -12.66
C THR A 163 0.49 -6.21 -12.77
N ASP A 164 0.59 -4.91 -12.48
CA ASP A 164 1.81 -4.11 -12.55
C ASP A 164 2.49 -3.93 -11.18
N TRP A 165 2.28 -4.87 -10.25
CA TRP A 165 2.79 -4.77 -8.88
C TRP A 165 4.31 -4.54 -8.81
N GLU A 166 5.09 -5.09 -9.74
CA GLU A 166 6.54 -4.88 -9.78
C GLU A 166 6.89 -3.41 -9.99
N LYS A 167 6.13 -2.70 -10.83
CA LYS A 167 6.29 -1.25 -11.05
C LYS A 167 5.91 -0.47 -9.79
N ILE A 168 4.85 -0.88 -9.08
CA ILE A 168 4.47 -0.28 -7.79
C ILE A 168 5.62 -0.41 -6.80
N VAL A 169 6.14 -1.63 -6.60
CA VAL A 169 7.22 -1.91 -5.66
C VAL A 169 8.47 -1.08 -6.01
N GLN A 170 8.94 -1.14 -7.25
CA GLN A 170 10.14 -0.43 -7.69
C GLN A 170 10.00 1.08 -7.57
N GLY A 171 8.86 1.64 -7.98
CA GLY A 171 8.65 3.08 -7.96
C GLY A 171 8.46 3.63 -6.55
N VAL A 172 7.75 2.93 -5.67
CA VAL A 172 7.63 3.33 -4.26
C VAL A 172 8.97 3.22 -3.53
N GLN A 173 9.73 2.16 -3.78
CA GLN A 173 11.11 2.03 -3.29
C GLN A 173 11.98 3.20 -3.74
N GLY A 174 11.99 3.51 -5.03
CA GLY A 174 12.73 4.64 -5.58
C GLY A 174 12.31 5.98 -4.99
N LEU A 175 11.01 6.20 -4.83
CA LEU A 175 10.45 7.42 -4.24
C LEU A 175 10.91 7.60 -2.78
N VAL A 176 10.73 6.60 -1.93
CA VAL A 176 11.09 6.70 -0.51
C VAL A 176 12.60 6.83 -0.33
N LEU A 177 13.39 6.05 -1.07
CA LEU A 177 14.85 6.15 -1.04
C LEU A 177 15.36 7.50 -1.57
N SER A 178 14.59 8.22 -2.38
CA SER A 178 14.96 9.59 -2.80
C SER A 178 14.76 10.62 -1.69
N MET A 179 13.87 10.33 -0.73
CA MET A 179 13.55 11.21 0.40
C MET A 179 14.48 11.01 1.59
N THR A 180 15.11 9.84 1.73
CA THR A 180 16.03 9.52 2.83
C THR A 180 17.48 9.94 2.58
N ARG A 181 17.77 10.54 1.41
CA ARG A 181 19.11 11.01 1.02
C ARG A 181 19.43 12.40 1.54
#